data_AF-F2B8Q2-F1
#
_entry.id   AF-F2B8Q2-F1
#
_cell.length_a   1.000
_cell.length_b   1.000
_cell.length_c   1.000
_cell.angle_alpha   90.00
_cell.angle_beta   90.00
_cell.angle_gamma   90.00
#
_symmetry.space_group_name_H-M   'P 1'
#
loop_
_entity.id
_entity.type
_entity.pdbx_description
1 polymer ?
#
loop_
_entity_poly.entity_id
_entity_poly.type
_entity_poly.pdbx_seq_one_letter_code
_entity_poly.pdbx_strand_id
1 'polypeptide(L)'
;MRPSEKLFSDGLFRCSECPALIKIPLFSANPPRADMQQPPQPPQTRYRPYKPHTQPFWQADKPYLHDGQITDGRFRALGYIMSFIAGAINAGGFFAVQRYTSHITGAMSGAADAAFLGDWEGALVPLAVVIAFLLGAAHSNWTILWAKRHRFRSGYGLSMWLESFYLLVFGLLGVALSHYGKIFVPPTLLLLCFIMGMHNTVLTVLSGSVIRSTHMTGTVTDLGIELAKVLYYRRSDNPRLPDVRVNKPKMRLLLTLLAAFSCGGFIGAWGYHHLGYHFTLPVSALLLLFGAGSVGYDVKLRWRIYWRRKKRPNGKHGVISS
;
A
#
# COMPACT_ATOMS: atom_id res chain seq x y z
N MET A 1 -15.64 -52.44 15.83
CA MET A 1 -15.03 -53.01 17.06
C MET A 1 -13.93 -52.07 17.55
N ARG A 2 -14.09 -51.52 18.76
CA ARG A 2 -12.97 -51.08 19.62
C ARG A 2 -12.42 -52.36 20.32
N PRO A 3 -11.19 -52.40 20.89
CA PRO A 3 -10.76 -51.48 21.96
C PRO A 3 -9.25 -51.12 21.95
N SER A 4 -8.86 -49.98 22.59
CA SER A 4 -8.02 -49.86 23.82
C SER A 4 -6.52 -50.16 23.58
N GLU A 5 -5.51 -49.44 24.07
CA GLU A 5 -5.40 -48.62 25.27
C GLU A 5 -4.10 -47.78 25.23
N LYS A 6 -3.96 -46.90 26.22
CA LYS A 6 -3.01 -45.79 26.39
C LYS A 6 -1.55 -46.26 26.55
N LEU A 7 -0.57 -45.41 26.19
CA LEU A 7 0.30 -44.78 27.19
C LEU A 7 1.08 -43.59 26.59
N PHE A 8 1.05 -42.50 27.35
CA PHE A 8 1.86 -41.30 27.24
C PHE A 8 3.37 -41.60 27.38
N SER A 9 4.19 -40.60 27.01
CA SER A 9 5.66 -40.53 27.07
C SER A 9 6.28 -40.92 25.72
N ASP A 10 6.85 -40.03 24.92
CA ASP A 10 7.81 -38.99 25.28
C ASP A 10 7.65 -37.74 24.41
N GLY A 11 7.60 -36.59 25.09
CA GLY A 11 7.63 -35.27 24.47
C GLY A 11 9.02 -34.95 23.91
N LEU A 12 9.21 -35.19 22.62
CA LEU A 12 10.36 -34.69 21.86
C LEU A 12 9.88 -33.57 20.92
N PHE A 13 9.96 -32.34 21.40
CA PHE A 13 9.93 -31.15 20.55
C PHE A 13 11.33 -30.94 19.95
N ARG A 14 11.41 -30.99 18.63
CA ARG A 14 12.63 -30.73 17.85
C ARG A 14 12.73 -29.21 17.63
N CYS A 15 13.65 -28.53 18.30
CA CYS A 15 14.02 -27.14 18.00
C CYS A 15 15.29 -27.17 17.12
N SER A 16 15.26 -26.56 15.94
CA SER A 16 16.23 -26.76 14.87
C SER A 16 17.48 -25.87 14.91
N GLU A 17 17.76 -25.16 16.00
CA GLU A 17 18.92 -24.24 16.07
C GLU A 17 19.51 -24.16 17.49
N CYS A 18 20.37 -25.13 17.85
CA CYS A 18 21.41 -24.99 18.89
C CYS A 18 22.40 -26.18 18.84
N PRO A 19 23.72 -25.97 18.70
CA PRO A 19 24.71 -27.04 18.71
C PRO A 19 25.29 -27.20 20.12
N ALA A 20 24.58 -27.88 21.02
CA ALA A 20 25.17 -28.36 22.27
C ALA A 20 24.36 -29.54 22.81
N LEU A 21 24.98 -30.72 22.86
CA LEU A 21 24.43 -31.91 23.53
C LEU A 21 24.35 -31.65 25.04
N ILE A 22 23.14 -31.57 25.58
CA ILE A 22 22.93 -31.62 27.04
C ILE A 22 22.52 -33.06 27.38
N LYS A 23 23.43 -33.84 27.98
CA LYS A 23 23.08 -35.09 28.67
C LYS A 23 22.30 -34.72 29.94
N ILE A 24 21.05 -35.16 30.04
CA ILE A 24 20.28 -35.09 31.29
C ILE A 24 20.49 -36.45 32.00
N PRO A 25 21.11 -36.50 33.20
CA PRO A 25 21.13 -37.72 33.99
C PRO A 25 19.74 -37.95 34.62
N LEU A 26 19.26 -39.19 34.52
CA LEU A 26 18.06 -39.68 35.22
C LEU A 26 18.28 -39.56 36.73
N PHE A 27 17.38 -38.85 37.41
CA PHE A 27 17.33 -38.73 38.86
C PHE A 27 17.01 -40.10 39.49
N SER A 28 17.93 -40.61 40.31
CA SER A 28 17.64 -41.65 41.31
C SER A 28 17.19 -41.01 42.61
N ALA A 29 16.25 -41.66 43.29
CA ALA A 29 15.51 -41.14 44.44
C ALA A 29 16.31 -41.18 45.77
N ASN A 30 15.90 -40.29 46.68
CA ASN A 30 16.20 -40.11 48.11
C ASN A 30 17.41 -39.24 48.54
N PRO A 31 17.17 -38.16 49.31
CA PRO A 31 18.23 -37.29 49.84
C PRO A 31 18.62 -37.66 51.29
N PRO A 32 19.87 -37.43 51.71
CA PRO A 32 20.20 -37.22 53.12
C PRO A 32 20.21 -35.72 53.47
N ARG A 33 19.62 -35.37 54.61
CA ARG A 33 19.65 -34.03 55.21
C ARG A 33 21.08 -33.68 55.64
N ALA A 34 21.59 -32.54 55.19
CA ALA A 34 22.75 -31.87 55.78
C ALA A 34 22.57 -30.35 55.69
N ASP A 35 22.53 -29.72 56.86
CA ASP A 35 22.73 -28.32 57.26
C ASP A 35 22.52 -27.17 56.26
N MET A 36 21.51 -26.34 56.55
CA MET A 36 21.30 -25.03 55.92
C MET A 36 22.37 -24.03 56.37
N GLN A 37 23.37 -23.80 55.53
CA GLN A 37 24.11 -22.53 55.49
C GLN A 37 23.65 -21.73 54.27
N GLN A 38 23.06 -20.55 54.50
CA GLN A 38 22.68 -19.63 53.44
C GLN A 38 23.93 -19.19 52.65
N PRO A 39 23.89 -19.20 51.31
CA PRO A 39 25.00 -18.70 50.51
C PRO A 39 25.19 -17.18 50.72
N PRO A 40 26.43 -16.66 50.70
CA PRO A 40 26.71 -15.24 50.89
C PRO A 40 26.06 -14.42 49.77
N GLN A 41 25.42 -13.30 50.14
CA GLN A 41 24.81 -12.41 49.15
C GLN A 41 25.89 -11.73 48.29
N PRO A 42 25.69 -11.64 46.96
CA PRO A 42 26.64 -10.99 46.07
C PRO A 42 26.73 -9.48 46.37
N PRO A 43 27.90 -8.85 46.18
CA PRO A 43 28.10 -7.43 46.44
C PRO A 43 27.16 -6.58 45.57
N GLN A 44 26.47 -5.63 46.18
CA GLN A 44 25.57 -4.70 45.50
C GLN A 44 26.39 -3.76 44.60
N THR A 45 26.56 -4.12 43.33
CA THR A 45 27.10 -3.22 42.31
C THR A 45 26.07 -2.13 42.02
N ARG A 46 26.41 -0.90 42.41
CA ARG A 46 25.63 0.31 42.12
C ARG A 46 25.44 0.43 40.61
N TYR A 47 24.27 0.07 40.10
CA TYR A 47 23.92 0.27 38.69
C TYR A 47 24.04 1.76 38.36
N ARG A 48 25.06 2.15 37.58
CA ARG A 48 25.08 3.48 36.96
C ARG A 48 23.98 3.51 35.91
N PRO A 49 22.99 4.43 35.99
CA PRO A 49 21.97 4.53 34.95
C PRO A 49 22.63 4.87 33.62
N TYR A 50 22.35 4.07 32.60
CA TYR A 50 22.74 4.33 31.23
C TYR A 50 22.11 5.65 30.77
N LYS A 51 22.92 6.67 30.50
CA LYS A 51 22.47 7.89 29.82
C LYS A 51 22.52 7.61 28.32
N PRO A 52 21.38 7.50 27.60
CA PRO A 52 21.43 7.43 26.16
C PRO A 52 22.05 8.73 25.64
N HIS A 53 23.13 8.63 24.87
CA HIS A 53 23.65 9.75 24.10
C HIS A 53 22.58 10.14 23.07
N THR A 54 21.73 11.10 23.41
CA THR A 54 20.85 11.75 22.43
C THR A 54 21.71 12.68 21.58
N GLN A 55 22.29 12.11 20.52
CA GLN A 55 22.79 12.91 19.41
C GLN A 55 21.65 13.84 18.96
N PRO A 56 21.91 15.14 18.78
CA PRO A 56 20.93 16.05 18.18
C PRO A 56 20.38 15.48 16.88
N PHE A 57 19.12 15.76 16.53
CA PHE A 57 18.49 15.12 15.36
C PHE A 57 19.22 15.46 14.03
N TRP A 58 19.95 16.57 13.98
CA TRP A 58 20.80 16.98 12.86
C TRP A 58 22.18 16.30 12.81
N GLN A 59 22.56 15.54 13.84
CA GLN A 59 23.78 14.71 13.90
C GLN A 59 23.46 13.21 13.74
N ALA A 60 22.25 12.87 13.29
CA ALA A 60 21.82 11.50 13.13
C ALA A 60 22.41 10.89 11.85
N ASP A 61 23.58 10.25 11.95
CA ASP A 61 24.09 9.29 10.96
C ASP A 61 23.24 7.99 11.01
N LYS A 62 21.94 8.10 10.70
CA LYS A 62 21.06 6.94 10.63
C LYS A 62 21.26 6.26 9.28
N PRO A 63 21.53 4.94 9.23
CA PRO A 63 21.57 4.22 7.98
C PRO A 63 20.22 4.38 7.26
N TYR A 64 20.26 5.04 6.11
CA TYR A 64 19.07 5.32 5.31
C TYR A 64 18.47 4.00 4.77
N LEU A 65 17.22 3.77 5.15
CA LEU A 65 16.27 2.79 4.63
C LEU A 65 16.55 1.30 4.86
N HIS A 66 15.62 0.66 5.59
CA HIS A 66 15.44 -0.79 5.57
C HIS A 66 14.80 -1.23 4.24
N ASP A 67 15.53 -2.03 3.46
CA ASP A 67 15.12 -2.64 2.18
C ASP A 67 14.19 -3.86 2.35
N GLY A 68 13.08 -3.68 3.07
CA GLY A 68 12.36 -4.83 3.63
C GLY A 68 11.35 -5.56 2.73
N GLN A 69 10.72 -4.94 1.72
CA GLN A 69 9.40 -5.46 1.28
C GLN A 69 9.11 -5.49 -0.23
N ILE A 70 10.07 -5.21 -1.12
CA ILE A 70 9.81 -5.13 -2.58
C ILE A 70 10.18 -6.43 -3.33
N THR A 71 10.10 -7.59 -2.69
CA THR A 71 10.58 -8.84 -3.28
C THR A 71 9.55 -9.54 -4.18
N ASP A 72 8.24 -9.32 -3.98
CA ASP A 72 7.20 -9.97 -4.78
C ASP A 72 7.04 -9.34 -6.18
N GLY A 73 7.24 -10.15 -7.23
CA GLY A 73 7.12 -9.73 -8.62
C GLY A 73 5.69 -9.39 -9.05
N ARG A 74 4.67 -10.04 -8.50
CA ARG A 74 3.26 -9.74 -8.82
C ARG A 74 2.87 -8.36 -8.30
N PHE A 75 3.36 -8.04 -7.11
CA PHE A 75 3.15 -6.75 -6.48
C PHE A 75 3.79 -5.61 -7.28
N ARG A 76 5.03 -5.81 -7.78
CA ARG A 76 5.69 -4.86 -8.68
C ARG A 76 4.94 -4.68 -10.00
N ALA A 77 4.49 -5.77 -10.62
CA ALA A 77 3.72 -5.72 -11.86
C ALA A 77 2.43 -4.91 -11.70
N LEU A 78 1.70 -5.13 -10.59
CA LEU A 78 0.53 -4.32 -10.25
C LEU A 78 0.90 -2.84 -10.06
N GLY A 79 2.00 -2.54 -9.37
CA GLY A 79 2.51 -1.18 -9.21
C GLY A 79 2.79 -0.50 -10.56
N TYR A 80 3.42 -1.20 -11.50
CA TYR A 80 3.70 -0.67 -12.85
C TYR A 80 2.43 -0.39 -13.64
N ILE A 81 1.45 -1.30 -13.59
CA ILE A 81 0.19 -1.14 -14.31
C ILE A 81 -0.64 0.00 -13.71
N MET A 82 -0.69 0.11 -12.38
CA MET A 82 -1.34 1.25 -11.72
C MET A 82 -0.62 2.55 -12.04
N SER A 83 0.73 2.56 -12.08
CA SER A 83 1.51 3.74 -12.51
C SER A 83 1.19 4.15 -13.95
N PHE A 84 1.04 3.17 -14.85
CA PHE A 84 0.62 3.40 -16.23
C PHE A 84 -0.78 4.00 -16.31
N ILE A 85 -1.75 3.43 -15.59
CA ILE A 85 -3.13 3.95 -15.54
C ILE A 85 -3.15 5.36 -14.96
N ALA A 86 -2.41 5.61 -13.88
CA ALA A 86 -2.27 6.94 -13.28
C ALA A 86 -1.73 7.96 -14.29
N GLY A 87 -0.69 7.60 -15.05
CA GLY A 87 -0.17 8.43 -16.13
C GLY A 87 -1.23 8.74 -17.18
N ALA A 88 -1.94 7.70 -17.65
CA ALA A 88 -2.97 7.83 -18.67
C ALA A 88 -4.13 8.74 -18.24
N ILE A 89 -4.62 8.58 -17.01
CA ILE A 89 -5.70 9.43 -16.49
C ILE A 89 -5.20 10.85 -16.19
N ASN A 90 -3.95 11.04 -15.71
CA ASN A 90 -3.45 12.38 -15.37
C ASN A 90 -3.16 13.23 -16.61
N ALA A 91 -2.42 12.69 -17.59
CA ALA A 91 -2.14 13.40 -18.84
C ALA A 91 -3.37 13.47 -19.75
N GLY A 92 -4.15 12.39 -19.86
CA GLY A 92 -5.41 12.39 -20.59
C GLY A 92 -6.44 13.35 -19.97
N GLY A 93 -6.50 13.38 -18.64
CA GLY A 93 -7.28 14.32 -17.86
C GLY A 93 -6.95 15.78 -18.14
N PHE A 94 -5.68 16.10 -18.35
CA PHE A 94 -5.27 17.44 -18.74
C PHE A 94 -5.92 17.86 -20.08
N PHE A 95 -6.00 16.99 -21.08
CA PHE A 95 -6.68 17.31 -22.34
C PHE A 95 -8.20 17.53 -22.14
N ALA A 96 -8.80 16.84 -21.17
CA ALA A 96 -10.22 16.98 -20.86
C ALA A 96 -10.56 18.26 -20.05
N VAL A 97 -9.81 18.56 -18.99
CA VAL A 97 -10.14 19.62 -18.02
C VAL A 97 -9.06 20.70 -17.85
N GLN A 98 -8.02 20.67 -18.69
CA GLN A 98 -6.93 21.67 -18.77
C GLN A 98 -6.12 21.84 -17.48
N ARG A 99 -6.16 20.84 -16.58
CA ARG A 99 -5.40 20.83 -15.32
C ARG A 99 -4.95 19.42 -14.99
N TYR A 100 -3.75 19.29 -14.42
CA TYR A 100 -3.28 18.01 -13.90
C TYR A 100 -3.89 17.74 -12.54
N THR A 101 -4.48 16.55 -12.37
CA THR A 101 -5.30 16.21 -11.21
C THR A 101 -4.51 15.56 -10.07
N SER A 102 -3.27 15.14 -10.32
CA SER A 102 -2.38 14.59 -9.28
C SER A 102 -1.41 15.61 -8.66
N HIS A 103 -1.34 16.84 -9.16
CA HIS A 103 -0.37 17.86 -8.71
C HIS A 103 -0.89 18.68 -7.52
N ILE A 104 -1.10 18.01 -6.39
CA ILE A 104 -1.66 18.63 -5.17
C ILE A 104 -0.74 19.71 -4.57
N THR A 105 0.58 19.52 -4.60
CA THR A 105 1.54 20.55 -4.14
C THR A 105 1.39 21.84 -4.94
N GLY A 106 1.26 21.74 -6.26
CA GLY A 106 1.06 22.90 -7.13
C GLY A 106 -0.30 23.57 -6.94
N ALA A 107 -1.37 22.78 -6.73
CA ALA A 107 -2.68 23.32 -6.41
C ALA A 107 -2.67 24.09 -5.08
N MET A 108 -2.03 23.56 -4.04
CA MET A 108 -1.88 24.26 -2.75
C MET A 108 -1.10 25.56 -2.89
N SER A 109 0.03 25.55 -3.61
CA SER A 109 0.81 26.78 -3.87
C SER A 109 -0.02 27.82 -4.65
N GLY A 110 -0.70 27.40 -5.72
CA GLY A 110 -1.54 28.31 -6.50
C GLY A 110 -2.71 28.89 -5.71
N ALA A 111 -3.29 28.11 -4.78
CA ALA A 111 -4.32 28.62 -3.87
C ALA A 111 -3.76 29.71 -2.93
N ALA A 112 -2.55 29.51 -2.42
CA ALA A 112 -1.88 30.50 -1.56
C ALA A 112 -1.52 31.78 -2.32
N ASP A 113 -1.01 31.65 -3.55
CA ASP A 113 -0.67 32.79 -4.40
C ASP A 113 -1.90 33.63 -4.74
N ALA A 114 -3.01 32.99 -5.13
CA ALA A 114 -4.27 33.68 -5.44
C ALA A 114 -4.85 34.38 -4.20
N ALA A 115 -4.83 33.70 -3.04
CA ALA A 115 -5.27 34.30 -1.78
C ALA A 115 -4.42 35.51 -1.37
N PHE A 116 -3.10 35.44 -1.57
CA PHE A 116 -2.19 36.55 -1.30
C PHE A 116 -2.47 37.77 -2.19
N LEU A 117 -2.81 37.53 -3.46
CA LEU A 117 -3.18 38.58 -4.42
C LEU A 117 -4.61 39.12 -4.21
N GLY A 118 -5.37 38.57 -3.26
CA GLY A 118 -6.77 38.94 -3.01
C GLY A 118 -7.78 38.35 -4.00
N ASP A 119 -7.34 37.43 -4.87
CA ASP A 119 -8.20 36.69 -5.80
C ASP A 119 -8.78 35.45 -5.11
N TRP A 120 -9.86 35.65 -4.36
CA TRP A 120 -10.54 34.57 -3.64
C TRP A 120 -11.20 33.55 -4.58
N GLU A 121 -11.70 33.97 -5.73
CA GLU A 121 -12.29 33.05 -6.72
C GLU A 121 -11.21 32.12 -7.29
N GLY A 122 -10.06 32.68 -7.66
CA GLY A 122 -8.88 31.94 -8.10
C GLY A 122 -8.31 31.00 -7.04
N ALA A 123 -8.45 31.33 -5.76
CA ALA A 123 -8.00 30.48 -4.64
C ALA A 123 -8.97 29.31 -4.34
N LEU A 124 -10.28 29.51 -4.52
CA LEU A 124 -11.30 28.50 -4.21
C LEU A 124 -11.23 27.28 -5.14
N VAL A 125 -10.94 27.48 -6.42
CA VAL A 125 -10.83 26.38 -7.41
C VAL A 125 -9.75 25.36 -7.04
N PRO A 126 -8.47 25.73 -6.85
CA PRO A 126 -7.44 24.79 -6.43
C PRO A 126 -7.70 24.20 -5.05
N LEU A 127 -8.27 24.96 -4.11
CA LEU A 127 -8.67 24.42 -2.81
C LEU A 127 -9.74 23.34 -2.95
N ALA A 128 -10.75 23.55 -3.79
CA ALA A 128 -11.79 22.56 -4.08
C ALA A 128 -11.21 21.30 -4.73
N VAL A 129 -10.21 21.44 -5.61
CA VAL A 129 -9.46 20.31 -6.18
C VAL A 129 -8.76 19.50 -5.09
N VAL A 130 -8.08 20.15 -4.14
CA VAL A 130 -7.41 19.47 -3.01
C VAL A 130 -8.42 18.77 -2.12
N ILE A 131 -9.55 19.42 -1.80
CA ILE A 131 -10.62 18.82 -1.01
C ILE A 131 -11.22 17.61 -1.72
N ALA A 132 -11.50 17.70 -3.03
CA ALA A 132 -12.02 16.58 -3.81
C ALA A 132 -11.05 15.38 -3.81
N PHE A 133 -9.75 15.64 -3.98
CA PHE A 133 -8.72 14.61 -3.87
C PHE A 133 -8.70 13.97 -2.47
N LEU A 134 -8.75 14.78 -1.41
CA LEU A 134 -8.79 14.30 -0.02
C LEU A 134 -10.01 13.43 0.24
N LEU A 135 -11.19 13.84 -0.24
CA LEU A 135 -12.43 13.08 -0.13
C LEU A 135 -12.34 11.75 -0.90
N GLY A 136 -11.72 11.76 -2.08
CA GLY A 136 -11.46 10.54 -2.84
C GLY A 136 -10.55 9.57 -2.09
N ALA A 137 -9.47 10.08 -1.50
CA ALA A 137 -8.58 9.29 -0.67
C ALA A 137 -9.29 8.70 0.56
N ALA A 138 -10.05 9.53 1.28
CA ALA A 138 -10.85 9.10 2.41
C ALA A 138 -11.87 8.03 2.00
N HIS A 139 -12.56 8.22 0.88
CA HIS A 139 -13.56 7.28 0.35
C HIS A 139 -12.95 5.93 -0.01
N SER A 140 -11.79 5.90 -0.67
CA SER A 140 -11.10 4.65 -0.99
C SER A 140 -10.69 3.90 0.27
N ASN A 141 -10.03 4.58 1.22
CA ASN A 141 -9.60 3.93 2.45
C ASN A 141 -10.78 3.47 3.31
N TRP A 142 -11.85 4.26 3.37
CA TRP A 142 -13.10 3.88 4.03
C TRP A 142 -13.69 2.60 3.43
N THR A 143 -13.75 2.52 2.10
CA THR A 143 -14.23 1.33 1.39
C THR A 143 -13.37 0.10 1.71
N ILE A 144 -12.04 0.25 1.72
CA ILE A 144 -11.11 -0.82 2.07
C ILE A 144 -11.33 -1.29 3.52
N LEU A 145 -11.46 -0.37 4.46
CA LEU A 145 -11.71 -0.68 5.88
C LEU A 145 -13.08 -1.34 6.08
N TRP A 146 -14.12 -0.83 5.42
CA TRP A 146 -15.46 -1.40 5.42
C TRP A 146 -15.46 -2.83 4.88
N ALA A 147 -14.78 -3.08 3.75
CA ALA A 147 -14.69 -4.41 3.17
C ALA A 147 -13.92 -5.39 4.09
N LYS A 148 -12.83 -4.93 4.72
CA LYS A 148 -12.10 -5.73 5.72
C LYS A 148 -12.97 -6.07 6.94
N ARG A 149 -13.76 -5.11 7.46
CA ARG A 149 -14.72 -5.32 8.55
C ARG A 149 -15.73 -6.41 8.21
N HIS A 150 -16.22 -6.43 6.97
CA HIS A 150 -17.18 -7.43 6.50
C HIS A 150 -16.54 -8.75 6.09
N ARG A 151 -15.25 -8.97 6.36
CA ARG A 151 -14.48 -10.18 6.00
C ARG A 151 -14.46 -10.46 4.49
N PHE A 152 -14.42 -9.42 3.65
CA PHE A 152 -14.00 -9.58 2.26
C PHE A 152 -12.48 -9.82 2.23
N ARG A 153 -12.00 -10.81 1.47
CA ARG A 153 -10.57 -11.03 1.28
C ARG A 153 -9.98 -10.01 0.29
N SER A 154 -10.83 -9.33 -0.47
CA SER A 154 -10.54 -8.36 -1.53
C SER A 154 -11.06 -6.96 -1.22
N GLY A 155 -10.63 -6.36 -0.10
CA GLY A 155 -11.00 -4.97 0.19
C GLY A 155 -10.49 -3.97 -0.85
N TYR A 156 -9.31 -4.23 -1.42
CA TYR A 156 -8.69 -3.39 -2.45
C TYR A 156 -9.41 -3.45 -3.79
N GLY A 157 -9.82 -4.66 -4.22
CA GLY A 157 -10.53 -4.83 -5.48
C GLY A 157 -11.88 -4.11 -5.52
N LEU A 158 -12.57 -4.00 -4.37
CA LEU A 158 -13.82 -3.23 -4.29
C LEU A 158 -13.57 -1.74 -4.56
N SER A 159 -12.50 -1.17 -3.99
CA SER A 159 -12.15 0.22 -4.26
C SER A 159 -11.76 0.45 -5.72
N MET A 160 -11.08 -0.51 -6.38
CA MET A 160 -10.75 -0.43 -7.81
C MET A 160 -12.01 -0.50 -8.70
N TRP A 161 -13.01 -1.29 -8.31
CA TRP A 161 -14.31 -1.32 -9.01
C TRP A 161 -15.06 0.00 -8.89
N LEU A 162 -15.10 0.59 -7.69
CA LEU A 162 -15.70 1.91 -7.51
C LEU A 162 -14.94 2.98 -8.32
N GLU A 163 -13.62 2.93 -8.31
CA GLU A 163 -12.79 3.83 -9.11
C GLU A 163 -13.13 3.72 -10.61
N SER A 164 -13.23 2.50 -11.14
CA SER A 164 -13.66 2.30 -12.52
C SER A 164 -15.07 2.80 -12.80
N PHE A 165 -16.00 2.60 -11.86
CA PHE A 165 -17.37 3.11 -12.00
C PHE A 165 -17.37 4.64 -12.07
N TYR A 166 -16.64 5.31 -11.19
CA TYR A 166 -16.50 6.76 -11.23
C TYR A 166 -15.81 7.24 -12.51
N LEU A 167 -14.86 6.48 -13.05
CA LEU A 167 -14.21 6.81 -14.33
C LEU A 167 -15.19 6.71 -15.53
N LEU A 168 -16.14 5.77 -15.49
CA LEU A 168 -17.22 5.71 -16.48
C LEU A 168 -18.17 6.90 -16.34
N VAL A 169 -18.53 7.29 -15.11
CA VAL A 169 -19.32 8.50 -14.85
C VAL A 169 -18.59 9.75 -15.35
N PHE A 170 -17.28 9.82 -15.15
CA PHE A 170 -16.45 10.89 -15.70
C PHE A 170 -16.49 10.92 -17.23
N GLY A 171 -16.40 9.77 -17.90
CA GLY A 171 -16.57 9.67 -19.34
C GLY A 171 -17.91 10.19 -19.83
N LEU A 172 -18.99 9.83 -19.14
CA LEU A 172 -20.35 10.31 -19.45
C LEU A 172 -20.49 11.82 -19.24
N LEU A 173 -20.01 12.35 -18.12
CA LEU A 173 -19.99 13.79 -17.85
C LEU A 173 -19.13 14.55 -18.87
N GLY A 174 -18.06 13.93 -19.35
CA GLY A 174 -17.22 14.47 -20.40
C GLY A 174 -17.92 14.58 -21.76
N VAL A 175 -18.66 13.54 -22.15
CA VAL A 175 -19.55 13.62 -23.33
C VAL A 175 -20.60 14.71 -23.14
N ALA A 176 -21.23 14.80 -21.96
CA ALA A 176 -22.16 15.88 -21.65
C ALA A 176 -21.50 17.26 -21.72
N LEU A 177 -20.27 17.42 -21.22
CA LEU A 177 -19.48 18.65 -21.32
C LEU A 177 -19.26 19.06 -22.79
N SER A 178 -19.00 18.10 -23.68
CA SER A 178 -18.84 18.38 -25.11
C SER A 178 -20.13 18.88 -25.78
N HIS A 179 -21.30 18.47 -25.29
CA HIS A 179 -22.60 18.85 -25.85
C HIS A 179 -23.24 20.09 -25.20
N TYR A 180 -23.11 20.24 -23.88
CA TYR A 180 -23.81 21.26 -23.08
C TYR A 180 -22.88 22.37 -22.57
N GLY A 181 -21.56 22.27 -22.81
CA GLY A 181 -20.61 23.35 -22.56
C GLY A 181 -20.21 23.55 -21.08
N LYS A 182 -19.76 24.77 -20.78
CA LYS A 182 -18.93 25.12 -19.60
C LYS A 182 -19.48 24.70 -18.23
N ILE A 183 -20.79 24.49 -18.07
CA ILE A 183 -21.41 24.12 -16.79
C ILE A 183 -20.89 22.78 -16.24
N PHE A 184 -20.41 21.89 -17.12
CA PHE A 184 -19.85 20.60 -16.73
C PHE A 184 -18.33 20.63 -16.44
N VAL A 185 -17.64 21.76 -16.62
CA VAL A 185 -16.19 21.85 -16.35
C VAL A 185 -15.86 21.65 -14.86
N PRO A 186 -16.51 22.35 -13.90
CA PRO A 186 -16.24 22.13 -12.48
C PRO A 186 -16.52 20.69 -12.01
N PRO A 187 -17.68 20.06 -12.28
CA PRO A 187 -17.94 18.70 -11.79
C PRO A 187 -17.04 17.65 -12.43
N THR A 188 -16.66 17.79 -13.71
CA THR A 188 -15.71 16.86 -14.35
C THR A 188 -14.31 16.96 -13.74
N LEU A 189 -13.82 18.18 -13.50
CA LEU A 189 -12.53 18.41 -12.83
C LEU A 189 -12.52 17.83 -11.42
N LEU A 190 -13.54 18.15 -10.60
CA LEU A 190 -13.61 17.68 -9.21
C LEU A 190 -13.76 16.16 -9.14
N LEU A 191 -14.58 15.55 -10.00
CA LEU A 191 -14.71 14.09 -10.07
C LEU A 191 -13.39 13.43 -10.46
N LEU A 192 -12.67 13.99 -11.43
CA LEU A 192 -11.38 13.43 -11.85
C LEU A 192 -10.32 13.54 -10.74
N CYS A 193 -10.32 14.64 -9.98
CA CYS A 193 -9.45 14.80 -8.80
C CYS A 193 -9.83 13.81 -7.69
N PHE A 194 -11.12 13.57 -7.47
CA PHE A 194 -11.61 12.55 -6.55
C PHE A 194 -11.14 11.14 -6.95
N ILE A 195 -11.26 10.78 -8.24
CA ILE A 195 -10.78 9.50 -8.79
C ILE A 195 -9.26 9.36 -8.56
N MET A 196 -8.48 10.42 -8.81
CA MET A 196 -7.03 10.42 -8.53
C MET A 196 -6.71 10.21 -7.06
N GLY A 197 -7.47 10.82 -6.15
CA GLY A 197 -7.35 10.60 -4.71
C GLY A 197 -7.59 9.14 -4.33
N MET A 198 -8.60 8.51 -4.94
CA MET A 198 -8.86 7.08 -4.77
C MET A 198 -7.71 6.23 -5.30
N HIS A 199 -7.28 6.45 -6.55
CA HIS A 199 -6.24 5.68 -7.22
C HIS A 199 -4.93 5.64 -6.40
N ASN A 200 -4.53 6.79 -5.90
CA ASN A 200 -3.34 6.93 -5.05
C ASN A 200 -3.47 6.17 -3.72
N THR A 201 -4.66 6.20 -3.13
CA THR A 201 -4.90 5.56 -1.83
C THR A 201 -4.90 4.04 -1.96
N VAL A 202 -5.55 3.49 -2.98
CA VAL A 202 -5.57 2.04 -3.21
C VAL A 202 -4.15 1.48 -3.26
N LEU A 203 -3.27 2.07 -4.09
CA LEU A 203 -1.90 1.58 -4.22
C LEU A 203 -1.06 1.83 -2.96
N THR A 204 -1.26 2.97 -2.27
CA THR A 204 -0.54 3.26 -1.02
C THR A 204 -0.89 2.24 0.07
N VAL A 205 -2.17 1.97 0.29
CA VAL A 205 -2.63 1.04 1.35
C VAL A 205 -2.33 -0.42 0.98
N LEU A 206 -2.33 -0.76 -0.31
CA LEU A 206 -1.96 -2.09 -0.78
C LEU A 206 -0.45 -2.33 -0.68
N SER A 207 0.37 -1.29 -0.91
CA SER A 207 1.83 -1.35 -0.86
C SER A 207 2.44 -1.25 0.53
N GLY A 208 1.67 -0.96 1.56
CA GLY A 208 2.23 -0.61 2.87
C GLY A 208 2.99 0.73 2.84
N SER A 209 2.55 1.67 1.99
CA SER A 209 3.20 2.97 1.73
C SER A 209 4.52 2.92 0.97
N VAL A 210 4.90 1.77 0.42
CA VAL A 210 6.14 1.60 -0.35
C VAL A 210 6.03 2.20 -1.76
N ILE A 211 4.85 2.11 -2.40
CA ILE A 211 4.64 2.58 -3.77
C ILE A 211 3.48 3.59 -3.80
N ARG A 212 3.71 4.75 -4.44
CA ARG A 212 2.69 5.70 -4.88
C ARG A 212 2.78 5.88 -6.40
N SER A 213 1.68 5.68 -7.11
CA SER A 213 1.64 5.69 -8.58
C SER A 213 1.71 7.08 -9.20
N THR A 214 1.39 8.14 -8.46
CA THR A 214 1.46 9.53 -8.98
C THR A 214 2.52 10.39 -8.29
N HIS A 215 3.22 9.87 -7.28
CA HIS A 215 4.22 10.62 -6.52
C HIS A 215 5.56 10.69 -7.28
N MET A 216 5.51 11.19 -8.51
CA MET A 216 6.64 11.19 -9.44
C MET A 216 7.80 12.05 -8.96
N THR A 217 7.52 13.17 -8.27
CA THR A 217 8.58 13.98 -7.65
C THR A 217 9.44 13.16 -6.71
N GLY A 218 8.83 12.39 -5.79
CA GLY A 218 9.59 11.51 -4.90
C GLY A 218 10.27 10.37 -5.62
N THR A 219 9.62 9.74 -6.61
CA THR A 219 10.23 8.68 -7.43
C THR A 219 11.50 9.16 -8.13
N VAL A 220 11.48 10.38 -8.70
CA VAL A 220 12.65 11.00 -9.36
C VAL A 220 13.73 11.34 -8.34
N THR A 221 13.38 11.90 -7.17
CA THR A 221 14.34 12.18 -6.09
C THR A 221 15.02 10.90 -5.61
N ASP A 222 14.26 9.85 -5.34
CA ASP A 222 14.78 8.56 -4.89
C ASP A 222 15.68 7.90 -5.95
N LEU A 223 15.31 8.03 -7.23
CA LEU A 223 16.14 7.57 -8.34
C LEU A 223 17.45 8.36 -8.43
N GLY A 224 17.40 9.68 -8.23
CA GLY A 224 18.57 10.55 -8.15
C GLY A 224 19.51 10.17 -7.00
N ILE A 225 18.98 9.81 -5.83
CA ILE A 225 19.76 9.31 -4.69
C ILE A 225 20.45 7.99 -5.04
N GLU A 226 19.75 7.03 -5.64
CA GLU A 226 20.38 5.76 -6.04
C GLU A 226 21.40 5.94 -7.17
N LEU A 227 21.16 6.85 -8.11
CA LEU A 227 22.11 7.19 -9.17
C LEU A 227 23.38 7.83 -8.59
N ALA A 228 23.24 8.72 -7.59
CA ALA A 228 24.39 9.29 -6.90
C ALA A 228 25.26 8.21 -6.25
N LYS A 229 24.65 7.19 -5.62
CA LYS A 229 25.40 6.04 -5.06
C LYS A 229 26.14 5.22 -6.11
N VAL A 230 25.61 5.12 -7.33
CA VAL A 230 26.28 4.43 -8.46
C VAL A 230 27.51 5.20 -8.91
N LEU A 231 27.43 6.53 -8.91
CA LEU A 231 28.51 7.42 -9.33
C LEU A 231 29.53 7.69 -8.22
N TYR A 232 29.18 7.40 -6.96
CA TYR A 232 30.04 7.64 -5.80
C TYR A 232 31.15 6.59 -5.68
N TYR A 233 32.31 7.01 -5.16
CA TYR A 233 33.46 6.14 -4.95
C TYR A 233 33.12 4.96 -4.03
N ARG A 234 33.58 3.76 -4.42
CA ARG A 234 33.42 2.58 -3.59
C ARG A 234 34.51 2.55 -2.53
N ARG A 235 34.21 1.94 -1.39
CA ARG A 235 35.17 1.73 -0.30
C ARG A 235 36.41 0.94 -0.75
N SER A 236 36.29 0.12 -1.79
CA SER A 236 37.43 -0.54 -2.45
C SER A 236 38.50 0.44 -2.93
N ASP A 237 38.11 1.67 -3.25
CA ASP A 237 38.98 2.66 -3.87
C ASP A 237 39.65 3.55 -2.80
N ASN A 238 39.06 3.64 -1.60
CA ASN A 238 39.65 4.31 -0.44
C ASN A 238 39.03 3.81 0.89
N PRO A 239 39.83 3.20 1.78
CA PRO A 239 39.33 2.55 3.00
C PRO A 239 38.81 3.53 4.07
N ARG A 240 39.03 4.84 3.90
CA ARG A 240 38.54 5.90 4.80
C ARG A 240 37.08 6.28 4.51
N LEU A 241 36.49 5.81 3.41
CA LEU A 241 35.10 6.11 3.07
C LEU A 241 34.12 5.04 3.59
N PRO A 242 32.87 5.44 3.90
CA PRO A 242 31.79 4.50 4.21
C PRO A 242 31.46 3.60 3.02
N ASP A 243 31.03 2.37 3.30
CA ASP A 243 30.62 1.39 2.26
C ASP A 243 29.29 1.82 1.63
N VAL A 244 29.35 2.48 0.47
CA VAL A 244 28.16 2.90 -0.28
C VAL A 244 27.67 1.75 -1.16
N ARG A 245 26.57 1.11 -0.76
CA ARG A 245 25.93 0.04 -1.52
C ARG A 245 24.78 0.58 -2.37
N VAL A 246 24.82 0.25 -3.66
CA VAL A 246 23.74 0.56 -4.61
C VAL A 246 22.62 -0.46 -4.47
N ASN A 247 21.39 0.00 -4.26
CA ASN A 247 20.22 -0.88 -4.32
C ASN A 247 19.70 -0.99 -5.76
N LYS A 248 20.29 -1.91 -6.53
CA LYS A 248 19.89 -2.17 -7.93
C LYS A 248 18.40 -2.56 -8.07
N PRO A 249 17.82 -3.43 -7.21
CA PRO A 249 16.39 -3.73 -7.25
C PRO A 249 15.48 -2.49 -7.09
N LYS A 250 15.77 -1.61 -6.13
CA LYS A 250 15.02 -0.36 -5.92
C LYS A 250 15.16 0.58 -7.11
N MET A 251 16.37 0.76 -7.62
CA MET A 251 16.62 1.60 -8.79
C MET A 251 15.82 1.12 -10.02
N ARG A 252 15.80 -0.19 -10.29
CA ARG A 252 14.99 -0.77 -11.38
C ARG A 252 13.50 -0.53 -11.17
N LEU A 253 12.99 -0.72 -9.94
CA LEU A 253 11.59 -0.46 -9.61
C LEU A 253 11.21 1.00 -9.92
N LEU A 254 11.99 1.95 -9.42
CA LEU A 254 11.73 3.39 -9.59
C LEU A 254 11.78 3.79 -11.07
N LEU A 255 12.77 3.29 -11.81
CA LEU A 255 12.90 3.54 -13.25
C LEU A 255 11.70 2.97 -14.02
N THR A 256 11.27 1.75 -13.72
CA THR A 256 10.11 1.14 -14.39
C THR A 256 8.80 1.81 -14.00
N LEU A 257 8.62 2.26 -12.75
CA LEU A 257 7.46 3.06 -12.34
C LEU A 257 7.38 4.38 -13.11
N LEU A 258 8.52 5.09 -13.23
CA LEU A 258 8.63 6.33 -13.98
C LEU A 258 8.33 6.11 -15.46
N ALA A 259 8.97 5.11 -16.08
CA ALA A 259 8.72 4.77 -17.48
C ALA A 259 7.26 4.37 -17.74
N ALA A 260 6.68 3.55 -16.87
CA ALA A 260 5.28 3.15 -16.98
C ALA A 260 4.32 4.36 -16.89
N PHE A 261 4.56 5.28 -15.96
CA PHE A 261 3.77 6.52 -15.86
C PHE A 261 3.92 7.38 -17.12
N SER A 262 5.14 7.56 -17.62
CA SER A 262 5.39 8.34 -18.84
C SER A 262 4.74 7.71 -20.08
N CYS A 263 4.87 6.40 -20.27
CA CYS A 263 4.21 5.68 -21.37
C CYS A 263 2.69 5.76 -21.26
N GLY A 264 2.16 5.57 -20.05
CA GLY A 264 0.74 5.73 -19.76
C GLY A 264 0.26 7.14 -20.09
N GLY A 265 1.01 8.16 -19.67
CA GLY A 265 0.70 9.56 -19.96
C GLY A 265 0.70 9.89 -21.45
N PHE A 266 1.68 9.37 -22.20
CA PHE A 266 1.69 9.50 -23.66
C PHE A 266 0.46 8.85 -24.30
N ILE A 267 0.15 7.60 -23.93
CA ILE A 267 -1.02 6.87 -24.46
C ILE A 267 -2.33 7.55 -24.04
N GLY A 268 -2.39 8.10 -22.82
CA GLY A 268 -3.53 8.88 -22.33
C GLY A 268 -3.75 10.16 -23.13
N ALA A 269 -2.71 10.96 -23.30
CA ALA A 269 -2.78 12.18 -24.11
C ALA A 269 -3.19 11.87 -25.56
N TRP A 270 -2.53 10.89 -26.19
CA TRP A 270 -2.87 10.43 -27.53
C TRP A 270 -4.33 9.92 -27.62
N GLY A 271 -4.74 9.10 -26.65
CA GLY A 271 -6.08 8.53 -26.58
C GLY A 271 -7.17 9.57 -26.43
N TYR A 272 -7.03 10.51 -25.50
CA TYR A 272 -7.99 11.61 -25.33
C TYR A 272 -7.99 12.58 -26.52
N HIS A 273 -6.85 12.79 -27.17
CA HIS A 273 -6.77 13.62 -28.36
C HIS A 273 -7.57 13.03 -29.54
N HIS A 274 -7.49 11.72 -29.76
CA HIS A 274 -8.16 11.07 -30.90
C HIS A 274 -9.58 10.56 -30.61
N LEU A 275 -9.82 10.04 -29.42
CA LEU A 275 -11.09 9.40 -29.04
C LEU A 275 -11.93 10.26 -28.09
N GLY A 276 -11.42 11.41 -27.65
CA GLY A 276 -12.07 12.26 -26.67
C GLY A 276 -12.35 11.50 -25.37
N TYR A 277 -13.53 11.75 -24.81
CA TYR A 277 -13.97 11.12 -23.56
C TYR A 277 -14.23 9.61 -23.66
N HIS A 278 -14.35 9.04 -24.86
CA HIS A 278 -14.51 7.60 -25.04
C HIS A 278 -13.26 6.82 -24.63
N PHE A 279 -12.09 7.46 -24.58
CA PHE A 279 -10.86 6.84 -24.07
C PHE A 279 -10.96 6.41 -22.59
N THR A 280 -11.94 6.92 -21.85
CA THR A 280 -12.24 6.43 -20.48
C THR A 280 -12.69 4.96 -20.45
N LEU A 281 -13.27 4.45 -21.54
CA LEU A 281 -13.77 3.07 -21.63
C LEU A 281 -12.66 2.02 -21.50
N PRO A 282 -11.57 2.05 -22.30
CA PRO A 282 -10.49 1.08 -22.14
C PRO A 282 -9.79 1.18 -20.78
N VAL A 283 -9.63 2.39 -20.22
CA VAL A 283 -8.98 2.58 -18.91
C VAL A 283 -9.85 2.03 -17.78
N SER A 284 -11.15 2.31 -17.80
CA SER A 284 -12.11 1.77 -16.83
C SER A 284 -12.22 0.24 -16.95
N ALA A 285 -12.30 -0.30 -18.18
CA ALA A 285 -12.27 -1.75 -18.40
C ALA A 285 -11.03 -2.41 -17.79
N LEU A 286 -9.85 -1.79 -17.95
CA LEU A 286 -8.61 -2.28 -17.36
C LEU A 286 -8.68 -2.30 -15.82
N LEU A 287 -9.14 -1.22 -15.19
CA LEU A 287 -9.35 -1.17 -13.73
C LEU A 287 -10.37 -2.20 -13.24
N LEU A 288 -11.47 -2.39 -13.98
CA LEU A 288 -12.47 -3.42 -13.70
C LEU A 288 -11.87 -4.81 -13.72
N LEU A 289 -11.04 -5.14 -14.73
CA LEU A 289 -10.38 -6.43 -14.85
C LEU A 289 -9.45 -6.72 -13.67
N PHE A 290 -8.65 -5.73 -13.24
CA PHE A 290 -7.77 -5.88 -12.07
C PHE A 290 -8.56 -6.03 -10.77
N GLY A 291 -9.63 -5.25 -10.60
CA GLY A 291 -10.53 -5.41 -9.47
C GLY A 291 -11.30 -6.75 -9.51
N ALA A 292 -11.64 -7.26 -10.70
CA ALA A 292 -12.48 -8.44 -10.88
C ALA A 292 -11.79 -9.73 -10.44
N GLY A 293 -10.48 -9.87 -10.64
CA GLY A 293 -9.74 -11.02 -10.11
C GLY A 293 -9.83 -11.12 -8.59
N SER A 294 -9.77 -9.96 -7.93
CA SER A 294 -9.83 -9.85 -6.47
C SER A 294 -11.28 -10.01 -5.96
N VAL A 295 -12.25 -9.28 -6.53
CA VAL A 295 -13.67 -9.29 -6.11
C VAL A 295 -14.38 -10.58 -6.52
N GLY A 296 -14.13 -11.09 -7.72
CA GLY A 296 -14.76 -12.29 -8.26
C GLY A 296 -14.44 -13.55 -7.44
N TYR A 297 -13.24 -13.63 -6.86
CA TYR A 297 -12.88 -14.70 -5.93
C TYR A 297 -13.77 -14.68 -4.67
N ASP A 298 -13.99 -13.51 -4.09
CA ASP A 298 -14.83 -13.35 -2.89
C ASP A 298 -16.31 -13.61 -3.16
N VAL A 299 -16.83 -13.14 -4.30
CA VAL A 299 -18.22 -13.39 -4.71
C VAL A 299 -18.45 -14.89 -4.91
N LYS A 300 -17.54 -15.57 -5.62
CA LYS A 300 -17.62 -17.03 -5.82
C LYS A 300 -17.57 -17.79 -4.49
N LEU A 301 -16.72 -17.38 -3.55
CA LEU A 301 -16.60 -18.00 -2.24
C LEU A 301 -17.90 -17.85 -1.42
N ARG A 302 -18.48 -16.63 -1.38
CA ARG A 302 -19.73 -16.36 -0.67
C ARG A 302 -20.93 -17.04 -1.32
N TRP A 303 -21.00 -17.04 -2.64
CA TRP A 303 -22.00 -17.79 -3.39
C TRP A 303 -21.93 -19.28 -3.00
N ARG A 304 -20.74 -19.87 -2.97
CA ARG A 304 -20.53 -21.26 -2.54
C ARG A 304 -20.95 -21.49 -1.08
N ILE A 305 -20.67 -20.57 -0.17
CA ILE A 305 -21.09 -20.64 1.25
C ILE A 305 -22.61 -20.52 1.36
N TYR A 306 -23.23 -19.58 0.65
CA TYR A 306 -24.67 -19.38 0.61
C TYR A 306 -25.40 -20.63 0.11
N TRP A 307 -24.96 -21.20 -1.02
CA TRP A 307 -25.53 -22.45 -1.55
C TRP A 307 -25.28 -23.65 -0.63
N ARG A 308 -24.14 -23.70 0.08
CA ARG A 308 -23.91 -24.74 1.10
C ARG A 308 -24.82 -24.58 2.33
N ARG A 309 -25.13 -23.35 2.75
CA ARG A 309 -26.10 -23.07 3.83
C ARG A 309 -27.53 -23.41 3.39
N LYS A 310 -27.90 -23.09 2.15
CA LYS A 310 -29.20 -23.44 1.57
C LYS A 310 -29.38 -24.95 1.36
N LYS A 311 -28.29 -25.68 1.09
CA LYS A 311 -28.28 -27.16 0.99
C LYS A 311 -28.17 -27.89 2.32
N ARG A 312 -28.03 -27.20 3.47
CA ARG A 312 -28.22 -27.84 4.78
C ARG A 312 -29.72 -27.93 5.03
N PRO A 313 -30.34 -29.13 5.00
CA PRO A 313 -31.74 -29.25 5.39
C PRO A 313 -31.89 -28.78 6.84
N ASN A 314 -32.96 -28.03 7.13
CA ASN A 314 -33.38 -27.73 8.50
C ASN A 314 -33.59 -29.06 9.24
N GLY A 315 -32.59 -29.50 10.00
CA GLY A 315 -32.59 -30.80 10.63
C GLY A 315 -32.03 -30.70 12.05
N LYS A 316 -32.96 -30.74 13.01
CA LYS A 316 -32.81 -30.87 14.47
C LYS A 316 -32.74 -29.55 15.28
N HIS A 317 -33.85 -28.81 15.28
CA HIS A 317 -34.46 -28.41 16.57
C HIS A 317 -35.50 -29.47 16.90
N GLY A 318 -35.03 -30.62 17.39
CA GLY A 318 -35.87 -31.68 17.92
C GLY A 318 -35.85 -31.58 19.43
N VAL A 319 -36.96 -31.12 19.97
CA VAL A 319 -37.39 -31.29 21.36
C VAL A 319 -37.02 -32.68 21.87
N ILE A 320 -36.32 -32.76 23.01
CA ILE A 320 -36.56 -33.83 23.98
C ILE A 320 -36.70 -33.13 25.34
N SER A 321 -37.92 -32.74 25.64
CA SER A 321 -38.46 -32.77 26.98
C SER A 321 -38.68 -34.22 27.38
N SER A 322 -38.03 -34.68 28.44
CA SER A 322 -38.50 -35.65 29.43
C SER A 322 -37.45 -35.72 30.53
#